data_AF-A0A5C8ZCM7-F1
#
_entry.id   AF-A0A5C8ZCM7-F1
#
_cell.length_a   1.000
_cell.length_b   1.000
_cell.length_c   1.000
_cell.angle_alpha   90.00
_cell.angle_beta   90.00
_cell.angle_gamma   90.00
#
_symmetry.space_group_name_H-M   'P 1'
#
loop_
_entity.id
_entity.type
_entity.pdbx_description
1 polymer ?
#
loop_
_entity_poly.entity_id
_entity_poly.type
_entity_poly.pdbx_seq_one_letter_code
_entity_poly.pdbx_strand_id
1 'polypeptide(L)'
;MSYDSLEKTFYRLAQLDHANAMLGWDQQVMMPAKGNEARGRALAEIAVIQAEILQAPHLAGEFERAEQSYHQWQPWQQANFREMKTQWQRASVLPTELVEAEAMTLNECEHAWRTLRAENNWKDFEPALQKVFDITRSKAEKLYQALAEQNDYATEYDALLDIFDPGTRSRHIDPVFSELKAELPTLLQQVLQKQQAAGEPIAQSQPIDKAQQKALAHDILAAMGFDFEAGRLDEAAHPFSGGVPDDSRITSRYDDNNVVDGLMAVIHELGHATYEANLPKAWRYKPVGHAMGMSVHESQSLFYELQIGHSEAFIQALVPMLEKNLGSEAAFSKDNILKLMNRVQPGLIRVTADEVTYPMHVILRYELERDIILGKAKVSDIPERWNEAMQNYLGINTEGDFKNGPMQDVHWPSGAIGYFPSYTLGAMTAAQLASAMHKDIPNAAQQIAQLDFSEVFAWLSSKVWQQGRLLSYDELLTQATGETLNSRHFLEHIRSRYL
;
A
#
# COMPACT_ATOMS: atom_id res chain seq x y z
N MET A 1 33.59 15.26 -0.41
CA MET A 1 33.48 16.05 0.85
C MET A 1 32.05 16.49 1.14
N SER A 2 31.39 17.29 0.29
CA SER A 2 30.00 17.72 0.54
C SER A 2 28.97 16.59 0.37
N TYR A 3 29.08 15.78 -0.69
CA TYR A 3 28.23 14.59 -0.87
C TYR A 3 28.37 13.61 0.32
N ASP A 4 29.60 13.32 0.76
CA ASP A 4 29.83 12.44 1.92
C ASP A 4 29.26 13.02 3.23
N SER A 5 29.17 14.35 3.35
CA SER A 5 28.50 15.02 4.48
C SER A 5 26.98 14.75 4.45
N LEU A 6 26.36 14.94 3.27
CA LEU A 6 24.96 14.62 3.07
C LEU A 6 24.68 13.12 3.35
N GLU A 7 25.53 12.21 2.88
CA GLU A 7 25.38 10.79 3.19
C GLU A 7 25.39 10.50 4.69
N LYS A 8 26.22 11.20 5.47
CA LYS A 8 26.21 11.07 6.94
C LYS A 8 24.93 11.62 7.57
N THR A 9 24.41 12.74 7.05
CA THR A 9 23.14 13.32 7.51
C THR A 9 21.98 12.34 7.29
N PHE A 10 21.87 11.79 6.08
CA PHE A 10 20.80 10.84 5.75
C PHE A 10 20.98 9.48 6.43
N TYR A 11 22.22 9.07 6.72
CA TYR A 11 22.45 7.92 7.58
C TYR A 11 21.83 8.13 8.98
N ARG A 12 22.01 9.31 9.59
CA ARG A 12 21.39 9.63 10.89
C ARG A 12 19.86 9.56 10.82
N LEU A 13 19.26 10.10 9.76
CA LEU A 13 17.81 10.02 9.53
C LEU A 13 17.34 8.56 9.44
N ALA A 14 18.05 7.73 8.67
CA ALA A 14 17.72 6.30 8.55
C ALA A 14 17.78 5.55 9.89
N GLN A 15 18.63 5.96 10.84
CA GLN A 15 18.65 5.35 12.19
C GLN A 15 17.44 5.77 13.03
N LEU A 16 16.93 6.99 12.84
CA LEU A 16 15.70 7.45 13.47
C LEU A 16 14.48 6.74 12.86
N ASP A 17 14.47 6.53 11.54
CA ASP A 17 13.44 5.75 10.85
C ASP A 17 13.39 4.30 11.36
N HIS A 18 14.55 3.68 11.57
CA HIS A 18 14.63 2.35 12.20
C HIS A 18 13.94 2.34 13.57
N ALA A 19 14.25 3.30 14.44
CA ALA A 19 13.63 3.39 15.76
C ALA A 19 12.12 3.60 15.67
N ASN A 20 11.67 4.48 14.77
CA ASN A 20 10.26 4.71 14.49
C ASN A 20 9.54 3.45 14.04
N ALA A 21 10.14 2.67 13.12
CA ALA A 21 9.55 1.43 12.64
C ALA A 21 9.35 0.40 13.76
N MET A 22 10.33 0.26 14.66
CA MET A 22 10.23 -0.63 15.83
C MET A 22 9.17 -0.18 16.83
N LEU A 23 9.14 1.12 17.13
CA LEU A 23 8.16 1.72 18.06
C LEU A 23 6.74 1.65 17.50
N GLY A 24 6.58 1.85 16.18
CA GLY A 24 5.32 1.72 15.47
C GLY A 24 4.79 0.29 15.47
N TRP A 25 5.65 -0.70 15.19
CA TRP A 25 5.28 -2.11 15.30
C TRP A 25 4.86 -2.47 16.74
N ASP A 26 5.66 -2.08 17.74
CA ASP A 26 5.36 -2.41 19.15
C ASP A 26 4.02 -1.81 19.58
N GLN A 27 3.69 -0.61 19.08
CA GLN A 27 2.44 0.09 19.40
C GLN A 27 1.22 -0.72 18.97
N GLN A 28 1.31 -1.45 17.86
CA GLN A 28 0.20 -2.21 17.28
C GLN A 28 0.14 -3.67 17.77
N VAL A 29 1.22 -4.19 18.35
CA VAL A 29 1.35 -5.63 18.65
C VAL A 29 1.51 -5.91 20.14
N MET A 30 2.48 -5.27 20.81
CA MET A 30 2.91 -5.65 22.18
C MET A 30 2.50 -4.63 23.24
N MET A 31 2.29 -3.36 22.85
CA MET A 31 2.10 -2.26 23.79
C MET A 31 0.77 -2.38 24.56
N PRO A 32 0.77 -2.22 25.91
CA PRO A 32 -0.46 -2.18 26.67
C PRO A 32 -1.25 -0.88 26.40
N ALA A 33 -2.58 -0.94 26.50
CA ALA A 33 -3.48 0.17 26.14
C ALA A 33 -3.16 1.52 26.83
N LYS A 34 -2.68 1.50 28.09
CA LYS A 34 -2.30 2.71 28.84
C LYS A 34 -1.00 3.37 28.35
N GLY A 35 -0.25 2.72 27.46
CA GLY A 35 1.01 3.23 26.89
C GLY A 35 0.85 4.22 25.73
N ASN A 36 -0.35 4.32 25.14
CA ASN A 36 -0.61 5.11 23.92
C ASN A 36 -0.11 6.55 24.01
N GLU A 37 -0.41 7.26 25.11
CA GLU A 37 -0.03 8.67 25.27
C GLU A 37 1.50 8.86 25.33
N ALA A 38 2.20 7.98 26.05
CA ALA A 38 3.65 8.01 26.15
C ALA A 38 4.32 7.64 24.82
N ARG A 39 3.80 6.63 24.12
CA ARG A 39 4.27 6.23 22.78
C ARG A 39 4.09 7.33 21.76
N GLY A 40 2.92 7.97 21.74
CA GLY A 40 2.61 9.07 20.83
C GLY A 40 3.59 10.24 20.98
N ARG A 41 3.88 10.65 22.23
CA ARG A 41 4.89 11.69 22.49
C ARG A 41 6.29 11.32 22.00
N ALA A 42 6.72 10.07 22.20
CA ALA A 42 8.05 9.63 21.79
C ALA A 42 8.20 9.64 20.25
N LEU A 43 7.19 9.14 19.53
CA LEU A 43 7.17 9.17 18.06
C LEU A 43 7.12 10.61 17.52
N ALA A 44 6.34 11.49 18.16
CA ALA A 44 6.28 12.90 17.80
C ALA A 44 7.65 13.60 17.97
N GLU A 45 8.35 13.34 19.07
CA GLU A 45 9.69 13.91 19.30
C GLU A 45 10.70 13.43 18.25
N ILE A 46 10.66 12.16 17.86
CA ILE A 46 11.54 11.66 16.79
C ILE A 46 11.26 12.39 15.47
N ALA A 47 9.98 12.60 15.13
CA ALA A 47 9.62 13.36 13.93
C ALA A 47 10.13 14.80 13.96
N VAL A 48 10.07 15.48 15.13
CA VAL A 48 10.66 16.80 15.32
C VAL A 48 12.17 16.78 15.10
N ILE A 49 12.90 15.83 15.70
CA ILE A 49 14.35 15.68 15.51
C ILE A 49 14.70 15.46 14.03
N GLN A 50 13.93 14.65 13.31
CA GLN A 50 14.14 14.43 11.87
C GLN A 50 13.93 15.72 11.08
N ALA A 51 12.87 16.48 11.38
CA ALA A 51 12.61 17.78 10.76
C ALA A 51 13.74 18.79 11.04
N GLU A 52 14.20 18.90 12.29
CA GLU A 52 15.33 19.76 12.67
C GLU A 52 16.62 19.42 11.91
N ILE A 53 16.90 18.12 11.73
CA ILE A 53 18.05 17.66 10.94
C ILE A 53 17.92 18.13 9.49
N LEU A 54 16.76 17.95 8.86
CA LEU A 54 16.53 18.35 7.47
C LEU A 54 16.44 19.87 7.28
N GLN A 55 16.00 20.61 8.28
CA GLN A 55 15.88 22.08 8.23
C GLN A 55 17.15 22.80 8.68
N ALA A 56 18.23 22.07 8.99
CA ALA A 56 19.46 22.66 9.47
C ALA A 56 20.05 23.68 8.44
N PRO A 57 20.35 24.95 8.84
CA PRO A 57 20.68 26.02 7.89
C PRO A 57 21.89 25.75 6.98
N HIS A 58 22.81 24.90 7.42
CA HIS A 58 24.01 24.57 6.65
C HIS A 58 23.73 23.66 5.44
N LEU A 59 22.61 22.92 5.44
CA LEU A 59 22.31 21.94 4.40
C LEU A 59 22.12 22.58 3.03
N ALA A 60 21.52 23.77 2.94
CA ALA A 60 21.36 24.48 1.66
C ALA A 60 22.71 24.64 0.94
N GLY A 61 23.72 25.16 1.65
CA GLY A 61 25.06 25.31 1.10
C GLY A 61 25.79 23.97 0.86
N GLU A 62 25.44 22.90 1.58
CA GLU A 62 25.98 21.56 1.30
C GLU A 62 25.40 20.95 0.02
N PHE A 63 24.09 21.07 -0.19
CA PHE A 63 23.44 20.65 -1.43
C PHE A 63 23.99 21.44 -2.64
N GLU A 64 24.10 22.76 -2.55
CA GLU A 64 24.67 23.60 -3.61
C GLU A 64 26.11 23.18 -3.96
N ARG A 65 26.98 22.96 -2.95
CA ARG A 65 28.36 22.53 -3.18
C ARG A 65 28.44 21.10 -3.73
N ALA A 66 27.57 20.21 -3.29
CA ALA A 66 27.53 18.83 -3.78
C ALA A 66 27.08 18.80 -5.25
N GLU A 67 26.07 19.59 -5.62
CA GLU A 67 25.52 19.67 -6.98
C GLU A 67 26.58 20.06 -8.03
N GLN A 68 27.59 20.86 -7.67
CA GLN A 68 28.71 21.20 -8.56
C GLN A 68 29.49 19.98 -9.09
N SER A 69 29.45 18.86 -8.37
CA SER A 69 30.11 17.61 -8.75
C SER A 69 29.16 16.55 -9.31
N TYR A 70 27.87 16.87 -9.49
CA TYR A 70 26.82 15.91 -9.83
C TYR A 70 27.15 15.04 -11.04
N HIS A 71 27.64 15.66 -12.13
CA HIS A 71 27.97 14.96 -13.38
C HIS A 71 29.21 14.05 -13.30
N GLN A 72 29.98 14.10 -12.21
CA GLN A 72 31.15 13.25 -11.99
C GLN A 72 30.80 11.96 -11.22
N TRP A 73 29.60 11.88 -10.67
CA TRP A 73 29.17 10.75 -9.87
C TRP A 73 28.64 9.59 -10.71
N GLN A 74 28.65 8.40 -10.12
CA GLN A 74 28.00 7.23 -10.70
C GLN A 74 26.46 7.43 -10.74
N PRO A 75 25.72 6.76 -11.64
CA PRO A 75 24.28 6.92 -11.76
C PRO A 75 23.51 6.73 -10.44
N TRP A 76 23.91 5.77 -9.61
CA TRP A 76 23.25 5.54 -8.31
C TRP A 76 23.46 6.68 -7.31
N GLN A 77 24.62 7.36 -7.35
CA GLN A 77 24.89 8.52 -6.48
C GLN A 77 24.09 9.73 -6.93
N GLN A 78 23.90 9.90 -8.24
CA GLN A 78 23.04 10.93 -8.81
C GLN A 78 21.58 10.72 -8.38
N ALA A 79 21.08 9.48 -8.49
CA ALA A 79 19.74 9.13 -7.99
C ALA A 79 19.64 9.34 -6.47
N ASN A 80 20.65 8.93 -5.70
CA ASN A 80 20.67 9.14 -4.26
C ASN A 80 20.65 10.63 -3.88
N PHE A 81 21.43 11.46 -4.57
CA PHE A 81 21.41 12.90 -4.37
C PHE A 81 20.05 13.51 -4.72
N ARG A 82 19.41 13.06 -5.81
CA ARG A 82 18.04 13.48 -6.18
C ARG A 82 17.07 13.17 -5.04
N GLU A 83 17.06 11.93 -4.53
CA GLU A 83 16.16 11.53 -3.44
C GLU A 83 16.43 12.31 -2.13
N MET A 84 17.71 12.53 -1.79
CA MET A 84 18.10 13.39 -0.66
C MET A 84 17.57 14.81 -0.83
N LYS A 85 17.77 15.40 -2.02
CA LYS A 85 17.36 16.76 -2.33
C LYS A 85 15.84 16.91 -2.25
N THR A 86 15.09 15.94 -2.77
CA THR A 86 13.62 15.90 -2.69
C THR A 86 13.15 15.88 -1.23
N GLN A 87 13.69 14.99 -0.39
CA GLN A 87 13.31 14.93 1.03
C GLN A 87 13.64 16.24 1.76
N TRP A 88 14.84 16.78 1.53
CA TRP A 88 15.29 18.04 2.11
C TRP A 88 14.40 19.22 1.70
N GLN A 89 14.10 19.37 0.41
CA GLN A 89 13.30 20.47 -0.11
C GLN A 89 11.86 20.44 0.42
N ARG A 90 11.22 19.26 0.44
CA ARG A 90 9.87 19.11 1.00
C ARG A 90 9.83 19.51 2.47
N ALA A 91 10.79 19.05 3.27
CA ALA A 91 10.88 19.41 4.68
C ALA A 91 11.19 20.90 4.90
N SER A 92 12.04 21.51 4.07
CA SER A 92 12.48 22.90 4.22
C SER A 92 11.43 23.93 3.83
N VAL A 93 10.48 23.56 2.97
CA VAL A 93 9.40 24.45 2.51
C VAL A 93 8.29 24.62 3.56
N LEU A 94 8.13 23.63 4.45
CA LEU A 94 7.06 23.62 5.43
C LEU A 94 7.49 24.38 6.70
N PRO A 95 6.76 25.43 7.10
CA PRO A 95 7.01 26.12 8.36
C PRO A 95 6.84 25.18 9.56
N THR A 96 7.67 25.33 10.59
CA THR A 96 7.61 24.51 11.80
C THR A 96 6.22 24.56 12.45
N GLU A 97 5.60 25.74 12.50
CA GLU A 97 4.27 25.91 13.09
C GLU A 97 3.17 25.15 12.31
N LEU A 98 3.33 24.99 10.99
CA LEU A 98 2.42 24.21 10.16
C LEU A 98 2.56 22.71 10.45
N VAL A 99 3.80 22.22 10.60
CA VAL A 99 4.08 20.82 10.93
C VAL A 99 3.53 20.45 12.30
N GLU A 100 3.73 21.31 13.31
CA GLU A 100 3.18 21.12 14.66
C GLU A 100 1.64 21.11 14.65
N ALA A 101 1.02 22.09 13.98
CA ALA A 101 -0.43 22.18 13.88
C ALA A 101 -1.04 20.98 13.12
N GLU A 102 -0.38 20.49 12.07
CA GLU A 102 -0.77 19.27 11.37
C GLU A 102 -0.75 18.08 12.33
N ALA A 103 0.37 17.81 13.02
CA ALA A 103 0.50 16.68 13.94
C ALA A 103 -0.60 16.66 15.02
N MET A 104 -0.91 17.81 15.63
CA MET A 104 -2.00 17.94 16.62
C MET A 104 -3.37 17.67 16.00
N THR A 105 -3.65 18.29 14.85
CA THR A 105 -4.94 18.15 14.16
C THR A 105 -5.22 16.70 13.76
N LEU A 106 -4.22 16.02 13.21
CA LEU A 106 -4.33 14.62 12.80
C LEU A 106 -4.55 13.70 14.02
N ASN A 107 -3.81 13.91 15.11
CA ASN A 107 -3.98 13.11 16.33
C ASN A 107 -5.39 13.27 16.94
N GLU A 108 -5.88 14.52 17.03
CA GLU A 108 -7.23 14.80 17.53
C GLU A 108 -8.31 14.17 16.65
N CYS A 109 -8.19 14.29 15.32
CA CYS A 109 -9.16 13.75 14.38
C CYS A 109 -9.18 12.22 14.38
N GLU A 110 -8.01 11.57 14.34
CA GLU A 110 -7.88 10.11 14.40
C GLU A 110 -8.46 9.55 15.70
N HIS A 111 -8.18 10.20 16.84
CA HIS A 111 -8.75 9.81 18.12
C HIS A 111 -10.28 9.94 18.14
N ALA A 112 -10.81 11.06 17.66
CA ALA A 112 -12.25 11.29 17.57
C ALA A 112 -12.93 10.27 16.63
N TRP A 113 -12.29 9.95 15.49
CA TRP A 113 -12.80 8.98 14.51
C TRP A 113 -13.05 7.60 15.11
N ARG A 114 -12.15 7.10 15.97
CA ARG A 114 -12.30 5.77 16.60
C ARG A 114 -13.63 5.61 17.34
N THR A 115 -14.08 6.66 18.04
CA THR A 115 -15.35 6.66 18.77
C THR A 115 -16.51 7.01 17.85
N LEU A 116 -16.41 8.12 17.11
CA LEU A 116 -17.53 8.66 16.32
C LEU A 116 -17.92 7.74 15.16
N ARG A 117 -16.98 6.98 14.58
CA ARG A 117 -17.28 5.94 13.58
C ARG A 117 -18.15 4.84 14.17
N ALA A 118 -17.82 4.34 15.37
CA ALA A 118 -18.59 3.28 16.01
C ALA A 118 -20.04 3.72 16.29
N GLU A 119 -20.22 5.01 16.58
CA GLU A 119 -21.50 5.66 16.84
C GLU A 119 -22.24 6.11 15.57
N ASN A 120 -21.66 5.92 14.37
CA ASN A 120 -22.20 6.42 13.10
C ASN A 120 -22.46 7.95 13.12
N ASN A 121 -21.65 8.70 13.86
CA ASN A 121 -21.89 10.10 14.15
C ASN A 121 -21.09 11.03 13.21
N TRP A 122 -21.56 11.13 11.96
CA TRP A 122 -20.96 12.01 10.96
C TRP A 122 -20.99 13.48 11.38
N LYS A 123 -22.09 13.93 11.97
CA LYS A 123 -22.32 15.34 12.32
C LYS A 123 -21.23 15.89 13.25
N ASP A 124 -20.82 15.11 14.25
CA ASP A 124 -19.79 15.54 15.19
C ASP A 124 -18.37 15.22 14.68
N PHE A 125 -18.24 14.31 13.70
CA PHE A 125 -16.96 13.97 13.07
C PHE A 125 -16.53 14.97 11.98
N GLU A 126 -17.48 15.45 11.16
CA GLU A 126 -17.24 16.35 10.04
C GLU A 126 -16.39 17.58 10.43
N PRO A 127 -16.62 18.28 11.55
CA PRO A 127 -15.79 19.43 11.93
C PRO A 127 -14.32 19.07 12.19
N ALA A 128 -14.05 17.88 12.72
CA ALA A 128 -12.68 17.42 12.93
C ALA A 128 -12.02 17.06 11.59
N LEU A 129 -12.76 16.36 10.71
CA LEU A 129 -12.29 16.03 9.37
C LEU A 129 -12.03 17.28 8.51
N GLN A 130 -12.87 18.32 8.64
CA GLN A 130 -12.70 19.59 7.97
C GLN A 130 -11.36 20.24 8.30
N LYS A 131 -10.96 20.23 9.58
CA LYS A 131 -9.64 20.74 10.00
C LYS A 131 -8.50 19.97 9.34
N VAL A 132 -8.63 18.65 9.19
CA VAL A 132 -7.61 17.82 8.49
C VAL A 132 -7.48 18.22 7.02
N PHE A 133 -8.59 18.38 6.31
CA PHE A 133 -8.53 18.84 4.92
C PHE A 133 -8.00 20.27 4.79
N ASP A 134 -8.33 21.18 5.72
CA ASP A 134 -7.84 22.56 5.70
C ASP A 134 -6.33 22.67 5.94
N ILE A 135 -5.81 21.93 6.93
CA ILE A 135 -4.37 21.92 7.21
C ILE A 135 -3.59 21.22 6.10
N THR A 136 -4.15 20.14 5.53
CA THR A 136 -3.55 19.41 4.41
C THR A 136 -3.54 20.27 3.14
N ARG A 137 -4.59 21.03 2.86
CA ARG A 137 -4.61 22.00 1.75
C ARG A 137 -3.52 23.05 1.94
N SER A 138 -3.38 23.59 3.15
CA SER A 138 -2.33 24.58 3.46
C SER A 138 -0.92 24.02 3.18
N LYS A 139 -0.66 22.76 3.54
CA LYS A 139 0.57 22.05 3.21
C LYS A 139 0.75 21.84 1.71
N ALA A 140 -0.29 21.38 1.01
CA ALA A 140 -0.29 21.16 -0.42
C ALA A 140 0.03 22.45 -1.20
N GLU A 141 -0.58 23.57 -0.81
CA GLU A 141 -0.32 24.90 -1.38
C GLU A 141 1.14 25.31 -1.21
N LYS A 142 1.75 25.10 -0.04
CA LYS A 142 3.16 25.44 0.21
C LYS A 142 4.10 24.60 -0.64
N LEU A 143 3.88 23.29 -0.69
CA LEU A 143 4.66 22.38 -1.52
C LEU A 143 4.53 22.73 -3.00
N TYR A 144 3.32 22.99 -3.47
CA TYR A 144 3.05 23.39 -4.84
C TYR A 144 3.76 24.71 -5.19
N GLN A 145 3.54 25.77 -4.40
CA GLN A 145 4.14 27.08 -4.63
C GLN A 145 5.66 27.03 -4.73
N ALA A 146 6.31 26.17 -3.94
CA ALA A 146 7.77 26.08 -3.91
C ALA A 146 8.36 25.09 -4.92
N LEU A 147 7.65 24.00 -5.26
CA LEU A 147 8.23 22.86 -5.95
C LEU A 147 7.53 22.49 -7.26
N ALA A 148 6.46 23.19 -7.67
CA ALA A 148 5.67 22.81 -8.84
C ALA A 148 6.48 22.70 -10.15
N GLU A 149 7.33 23.68 -10.45
CA GLU A 149 8.15 23.65 -11.66
C GLU A 149 9.19 22.53 -11.61
N GLN A 150 9.86 22.37 -10.46
CA GLN A 150 10.93 21.39 -10.30
C GLN A 150 10.39 19.95 -10.36
N ASN A 151 9.21 19.71 -9.81
CA ASN A 151 8.64 18.37 -9.67
C ASN A 151 7.48 18.11 -10.63
N ASP A 152 7.22 18.99 -11.61
CA ASP A 152 6.13 18.86 -12.58
C ASP A 152 4.76 18.64 -11.89
N TYR A 153 4.43 19.48 -10.91
CA TYR A 153 3.10 19.49 -10.31
C TYR A 153 2.16 20.34 -11.18
N ALA A 154 1.06 19.76 -11.64
CA ALA A 154 0.01 20.52 -12.33
C ALA A 154 -0.99 21.13 -11.34
N THR A 155 -1.11 20.54 -10.15
CA THR A 155 -2.03 20.98 -9.10
C THR A 155 -1.44 20.77 -7.70
N GLU A 156 -2.05 21.40 -6.68
CA GLU A 156 -1.70 21.19 -5.27
C GLU A 156 -1.88 19.73 -4.86
N TYR A 157 -2.85 19.03 -5.44
CA TYR A 157 -3.09 17.62 -5.16
C TYR A 157 -1.95 16.72 -5.65
N ASP A 158 -1.28 17.08 -6.75
CA ASP A 158 -0.10 16.34 -7.22
C ASP A 158 1.04 16.39 -6.20
N ALA A 159 1.19 17.49 -5.46
CA ALA A 159 2.18 17.59 -4.39
C ALA A 159 1.91 16.62 -3.22
N LEU A 160 0.63 16.28 -2.98
CA LEU A 160 0.25 15.28 -1.98
C LEU A 160 0.45 13.84 -2.47
N LEU A 161 0.07 13.55 -3.72
CA LEU A 161 0.31 12.25 -4.36
C LEU A 161 1.81 11.87 -4.31
N ASP A 162 2.67 12.84 -4.63
CA ASP A 162 4.13 12.68 -4.70
C ASP A 162 4.79 12.34 -3.35
N ILE A 163 4.09 12.56 -2.22
CA ILE A 163 4.56 12.16 -0.88
C ILE A 163 4.59 10.64 -0.76
N PHE A 164 3.53 9.97 -1.23
CA PHE A 164 3.35 8.53 -1.10
C PHE A 164 3.90 7.76 -2.30
N ASP A 165 3.81 8.35 -3.48
CA ASP A 165 4.22 7.70 -4.72
C ASP A 165 5.06 8.68 -5.57
N PRO A 166 6.39 8.74 -5.33
CA PRO A 166 7.29 9.69 -5.99
C PRO A 166 7.22 9.63 -7.51
N GLY A 167 6.95 10.76 -8.14
CA GLY A 167 6.79 10.92 -9.59
C GLY A 167 5.34 10.74 -10.09
N THR A 168 4.44 10.19 -9.29
CA THR A 168 3.04 9.98 -9.69
C THR A 168 2.22 11.27 -9.61
N ARG A 169 1.39 11.50 -10.63
CA ARG A 169 0.62 12.75 -10.82
C ARG A 169 -0.78 12.38 -11.26
N SER A 170 -1.72 13.30 -11.11
CA SER A 170 -3.09 13.14 -11.59
C SER A 170 -3.14 12.84 -13.09
N ARG A 171 -2.20 13.40 -13.90
CA ARG A 171 -2.07 13.09 -15.34
C ARG A 171 -1.72 11.63 -15.65
N HIS A 172 -1.13 10.90 -14.70
CA HIS A 172 -0.87 9.46 -14.81
C HIS A 172 -2.08 8.63 -14.34
N ILE A 173 -2.80 9.10 -13.32
CA ILE A 173 -3.92 8.39 -12.68
C ILE A 173 -5.23 8.52 -13.46
N ASP A 174 -5.59 9.75 -13.85
CA ASP A 174 -6.89 10.06 -14.46
C ASP A 174 -7.20 9.19 -15.70
N PRO A 175 -6.25 8.95 -16.64
CA PRO A 175 -6.53 8.12 -17.82
C PRO A 175 -6.86 6.67 -17.46
N VAL A 176 -6.07 6.04 -16.59
CA VAL A 176 -6.25 4.62 -16.24
C VAL A 176 -7.49 4.42 -15.37
N PHE A 177 -7.79 5.34 -14.44
CA PHE A 177 -9.02 5.28 -13.66
C PHE A 177 -10.26 5.51 -14.51
N SER A 178 -10.17 6.38 -15.53
CA SER A 178 -11.26 6.58 -16.49
C SER A 178 -11.56 5.31 -17.29
N GLU A 179 -10.53 4.59 -17.72
CA GLU A 179 -10.68 3.30 -18.41
C GLU A 179 -11.31 2.24 -17.49
N LEU A 180 -10.82 2.10 -16.24
CA LEU A 180 -11.38 1.17 -15.27
C LEU A 180 -12.86 1.47 -14.96
N LYS A 181 -13.24 2.74 -14.79
CA LYS A 181 -14.63 3.16 -14.61
C LYS A 181 -15.53 2.81 -15.80
N ALA A 182 -14.99 2.84 -17.01
CA ALA A 182 -15.75 2.50 -18.21
C ALA A 182 -15.97 0.99 -18.35
N GLU A 183 -14.97 0.18 -18.01
CA GLU A 183 -14.96 -1.26 -18.31
C GLU A 183 -15.47 -2.14 -17.15
N LEU A 184 -15.06 -1.84 -15.91
CA LEU A 184 -15.32 -2.72 -14.76
C LEU A 184 -16.81 -2.93 -14.42
N PRO A 185 -17.71 -1.92 -14.51
CA PRO A 185 -19.13 -2.16 -14.22
C PRO A 185 -19.76 -3.21 -15.15
N THR A 186 -19.40 -3.21 -16.44
CA THR A 186 -19.88 -4.22 -17.38
C THR A 186 -19.27 -5.59 -17.09
N LEU A 187 -17.97 -5.63 -16.80
CA LEU A 187 -17.26 -6.86 -16.45
C LEU A 187 -17.83 -7.50 -15.18
N LEU A 188 -18.11 -6.69 -14.15
CA LEU A 188 -18.74 -7.13 -12.91
C LEU A 188 -20.08 -7.84 -13.17
N GLN A 189 -20.95 -7.28 -14.01
CA GLN A 189 -22.23 -7.93 -14.34
C GLN A 189 -22.04 -9.29 -15.02
N GLN A 190 -21.08 -9.40 -15.94
CA GLN A 190 -20.75 -10.67 -16.61
C GLN A 190 -20.22 -11.71 -15.61
N VAL A 191 -19.34 -11.29 -14.70
CA VAL A 191 -18.76 -12.16 -13.67
C VAL A 191 -19.85 -12.66 -12.71
N LEU A 192 -20.72 -11.77 -12.22
CA LEU A 192 -21.83 -12.17 -11.34
C LEU A 192 -22.79 -13.15 -12.03
N GLN A 193 -23.08 -12.95 -13.32
CA GLN A 193 -23.92 -13.87 -14.09
C GLN A 193 -23.28 -15.26 -14.23
N LYS A 194 -21.97 -15.34 -14.55
CA LYS A 194 -21.25 -16.61 -14.64
C LYS A 194 -21.15 -17.29 -13.27
N GLN A 195 -20.84 -16.53 -12.22
CA GLN A 195 -20.74 -17.02 -10.84
C GLN A 195 -22.06 -17.66 -10.37
N GLN A 196 -23.20 -17.03 -10.67
CA GLN A 196 -24.52 -17.58 -10.33
C GLN A 196 -24.76 -18.97 -10.93
N ALA A 197 -24.19 -19.26 -12.12
CA ALA A 197 -24.29 -20.57 -12.76
C ALA A 197 -23.31 -21.61 -12.18
N ALA A 198 -22.21 -21.19 -11.54
CA ALA A 198 -21.17 -22.07 -11.00
C ALA A 198 -21.50 -22.67 -9.61
N GLY A 199 -22.55 -22.18 -8.96
CA GLY A 199 -22.98 -22.57 -7.62
C GLY A 199 -22.14 -21.92 -6.51
N GLU A 200 -22.69 -21.87 -5.30
CA GLU A 200 -22.01 -21.28 -4.13
C GLU A 200 -20.82 -22.14 -3.66
N PRO A 201 -19.75 -21.51 -3.15
CA PRO A 201 -18.68 -22.23 -2.48
C PRO A 201 -19.16 -22.88 -1.17
N ILE A 202 -18.46 -23.92 -0.76
CA ILE A 202 -18.67 -24.64 0.49
C ILE A 202 -17.85 -23.95 1.58
N ALA A 203 -18.51 -23.46 2.62
CA ALA A 203 -17.83 -22.96 3.81
C ALA A 203 -17.24 -24.13 4.63
N GLN A 204 -16.17 -23.84 5.38
CA GLN A 204 -15.61 -24.78 6.35
C GLN A 204 -16.68 -25.29 7.32
N SER A 205 -16.61 -26.56 7.68
CA SER A 205 -17.70 -27.21 8.42
C SER A 205 -17.73 -26.87 9.91
N GLN A 206 -16.59 -26.49 10.48
CA GLN A 206 -16.41 -26.15 11.89
C GLN A 206 -15.45 -24.95 12.04
N PRO A 207 -15.49 -24.25 13.18
CA PRO A 207 -14.45 -23.29 13.52
C PRO A 207 -13.07 -23.97 13.62
N ILE A 208 -12.03 -23.31 13.12
CA ILE A 208 -10.65 -23.81 13.13
C ILE A 208 -9.85 -23.06 14.19
N ASP A 209 -9.21 -23.81 15.10
CA ASP A 209 -8.44 -23.20 16.18
C ASP A 209 -7.27 -22.38 15.65
N LYS A 210 -7.10 -21.21 16.25
CA LYS A 210 -6.06 -20.24 15.93
C LYS A 210 -4.65 -20.83 15.92
N ALA A 211 -4.32 -21.79 16.79
CA ALA A 211 -3.01 -22.43 16.80
C ALA A 211 -2.75 -23.23 15.50
N GLN A 212 -3.80 -23.87 14.95
CA GLN A 212 -3.71 -24.57 13.66
C GLN A 212 -3.51 -23.58 12.51
N GLN A 213 -4.25 -22.45 12.52
CA GLN A 213 -4.08 -21.39 11.52
C GLN A 213 -2.67 -20.79 11.56
N LYS A 214 -2.11 -20.56 12.76
CA LYS A 214 -0.73 -20.10 12.94
C LYS A 214 0.29 -21.09 12.40
N ALA A 215 0.11 -22.39 12.65
CA ALA A 215 1.00 -23.43 12.13
C ALA A 215 0.97 -23.47 10.60
N LEU A 216 -0.22 -23.38 10.00
CA LEU A 216 -0.39 -23.29 8.55
C LEU A 216 0.26 -22.02 7.98
N ALA A 217 0.05 -20.87 8.61
CA ALA A 217 0.69 -19.62 8.19
C ALA A 217 2.22 -19.73 8.21
N HIS A 218 2.81 -20.35 9.23
CA HIS A 218 4.26 -20.60 9.29
C HIS A 218 4.74 -21.52 8.16
N ASP A 219 4.01 -22.62 7.90
CA ASP A 219 4.32 -23.54 6.80
C ASP A 219 4.30 -22.80 5.44
N ILE A 220 3.29 -21.95 5.19
CA ILE A 220 3.16 -21.18 3.94
C ILE A 220 4.29 -20.16 3.81
N LEU A 221 4.55 -19.37 4.86
CA LEU A 221 5.63 -18.40 4.88
C LEU A 221 6.99 -19.05 4.60
N ALA A 222 7.28 -20.19 5.24
CA ALA A 222 8.51 -20.93 5.01
C ALA A 222 8.59 -21.46 3.57
N ALA A 223 7.50 -22.01 3.02
CA ALA A 223 7.44 -22.49 1.65
C ALA A 223 7.66 -21.36 0.62
N MET A 224 7.20 -20.15 0.93
CA MET A 224 7.37 -18.96 0.10
C MET A 224 8.64 -18.15 0.45
N GLY A 225 9.55 -18.72 1.24
CA GLY A 225 10.91 -18.17 1.45
C GLY A 225 11.02 -17.07 2.49
N PHE A 226 10.07 -16.92 3.42
CA PHE A 226 10.22 -16.01 4.55
C PHE A 226 11.36 -16.45 5.48
N ASP A 227 12.28 -15.55 5.78
CA ASP A 227 13.40 -15.79 6.69
C ASP A 227 13.00 -15.47 8.14
N PHE A 228 12.66 -16.51 8.91
CA PHE A 228 12.34 -16.39 10.33
C PHE A 228 13.54 -16.06 11.23
N GLU A 229 14.77 -16.10 10.72
CA GLU A 229 15.95 -15.59 11.45
C GLU A 229 16.10 -14.07 11.28
N ALA A 230 15.55 -13.51 10.20
CA ALA A 230 15.54 -12.08 9.88
C ALA A 230 14.14 -11.45 9.99
N GLY A 231 13.19 -12.13 10.63
CA GLY A 231 11.82 -11.65 10.74
C GLY A 231 10.92 -12.48 11.65
N ARG A 232 9.68 -12.03 11.82
CA ARG A 232 8.68 -12.67 12.69
C ARG A 232 7.26 -12.42 12.22
N LEU A 233 6.37 -13.35 12.56
CA LEU A 233 4.93 -13.24 12.41
C LEU A 233 4.26 -13.04 13.78
N ASP A 234 3.51 -11.96 13.91
CA ASP A 234 2.71 -11.65 15.10
C ASP A 234 1.25 -11.38 14.74
N GLU A 235 0.48 -10.86 15.70
CA GLU A 235 -0.93 -10.56 15.52
C GLU A 235 -1.24 -9.09 15.74
N ALA A 236 -2.14 -8.56 14.93
CA ALA A 236 -2.65 -7.20 15.05
C ALA A 236 -4.13 -7.15 14.67
N ALA A 237 -4.82 -6.07 15.08
CA ALA A 237 -6.22 -5.87 14.72
C ALA A 237 -6.42 -5.68 13.20
N HIS A 238 -5.44 -5.05 12.56
CA HIS A 238 -5.32 -4.91 11.11
C HIS A 238 -3.95 -5.48 10.72
N PRO A 239 -3.89 -6.49 9.82
CA PRO A 239 -2.63 -6.95 9.26
C PRO A 239 -1.82 -5.81 8.65
N PHE A 240 -0.50 -5.88 8.81
CA PHE A 240 0.48 -4.99 8.22
C PHE A 240 1.86 -5.63 8.24
N SER A 241 2.70 -5.21 7.30
CA SER A 241 4.14 -5.45 7.26
C SER A 241 4.87 -4.21 7.75
N GLY A 242 5.78 -4.41 8.69
CA GLY A 242 6.62 -3.34 9.22
C GLY A 242 8.00 -3.85 9.59
N GLY A 243 8.63 -3.12 10.49
CA GLY A 243 10.00 -3.38 10.89
C GLY A 243 11.02 -2.77 9.93
N VAL A 244 12.16 -3.43 9.76
CA VAL A 244 13.22 -2.99 8.84
C VAL A 244 13.68 -4.18 8.00
N PRO A 245 14.42 -3.99 6.90
CA PRO A 245 14.64 -5.11 5.99
C PRO A 245 15.66 -6.17 6.44
N ASP A 246 16.19 -6.06 7.66
CA ASP A 246 16.95 -7.15 8.34
C ASP A 246 16.21 -7.66 9.61
N ASP A 247 15.01 -7.15 9.88
CA ASP A 247 14.09 -7.51 10.98
C ASP A 247 12.66 -7.23 10.50
N SER A 248 12.21 -8.04 9.55
CA SER A 248 10.89 -7.93 8.91
C SER A 248 9.80 -8.43 9.85
N ARG A 249 8.85 -7.57 10.20
CA ARG A 249 7.79 -7.91 11.16
C ARG A 249 6.44 -7.83 10.48
N ILE A 250 5.92 -8.99 10.11
CA ILE A 250 4.59 -9.11 9.52
C ILE A 250 3.58 -9.48 10.60
N THR A 251 2.34 -9.05 10.42
CA THR A 251 1.24 -9.36 11.32
C THR A 251 0.09 -9.97 10.55
N SER A 252 -0.72 -10.75 11.26
CA SER A 252 -1.95 -11.31 10.70
C SER A 252 -3.11 -11.18 11.69
N ARG A 253 -4.30 -11.48 11.19
CA ARG A 253 -5.52 -11.66 11.96
C ARG A 253 -6.17 -12.97 11.52
N TYR A 254 -6.54 -13.78 12.49
CA TYR A 254 -7.17 -15.08 12.27
C TYR A 254 -8.69 -14.97 12.48
N ASP A 255 -9.46 -15.60 11.61
CA ASP A 255 -10.90 -15.79 11.76
C ASP A 255 -11.18 -17.28 11.87
N ASP A 256 -11.72 -17.69 13.02
CA ASP A 256 -12.03 -19.09 13.27
C ASP A 256 -13.03 -19.66 12.26
N ASN A 257 -13.84 -18.82 11.59
CA ASN A 257 -14.86 -19.24 10.61
C ASN A 257 -14.46 -19.01 9.15
N ASN A 258 -13.33 -18.35 8.91
CA ASN A 258 -12.82 -18.11 7.56
C ASN A 258 -11.29 -18.11 7.55
N VAL A 259 -10.72 -19.32 7.52
CA VAL A 259 -9.26 -19.47 7.51
C VAL A 259 -8.63 -18.86 6.26
N VAL A 260 -9.29 -18.97 5.10
CA VAL A 260 -8.72 -18.55 3.81
C VAL A 260 -8.37 -17.07 3.79
N ASP A 261 -9.24 -16.20 4.31
CA ASP A 261 -8.97 -14.75 4.39
C ASP A 261 -7.72 -14.46 5.22
N GLY A 262 -7.57 -15.12 6.37
CA GLY A 262 -6.40 -14.96 7.23
C GLY A 262 -5.10 -15.40 6.54
N LEU A 263 -5.15 -16.43 5.69
CA LEU A 263 -4.00 -16.88 4.91
C LEU A 263 -3.62 -15.88 3.82
N MET A 264 -4.59 -15.36 3.08
CA MET A 264 -4.32 -14.40 2.01
C MET A 264 -3.75 -13.09 2.58
N ALA A 265 -4.24 -12.65 3.73
CA ALA A 265 -3.63 -11.54 4.46
C ALA A 265 -2.16 -11.81 4.81
N VAL A 266 -1.79 -13.02 5.26
CA VAL A 266 -0.38 -13.37 5.52
C VAL A 266 0.46 -13.32 4.25
N ILE A 267 -0.06 -13.85 3.13
CA ILE A 267 0.65 -13.86 1.84
C ILE A 267 0.81 -12.43 1.30
N HIS A 268 -0.20 -11.58 1.49
CA HIS A 268 -0.14 -10.15 1.17
C HIS A 268 1.02 -9.46 1.91
N GLU A 269 1.04 -9.59 3.24
CA GLU A 269 2.11 -8.98 4.05
C GLU A 269 3.49 -9.57 3.75
N LEU A 270 3.56 -10.86 3.38
CA LEU A 270 4.81 -11.47 2.92
C LEU A 270 5.35 -10.81 1.65
N GLY A 271 4.50 -10.44 0.69
CA GLY A 271 4.94 -9.74 -0.51
C GLY A 271 5.58 -8.38 -0.21
N HIS A 272 4.97 -7.62 0.71
CA HIS A 272 5.56 -6.38 1.23
C HIS A 272 6.92 -6.63 1.90
N ALA A 273 6.98 -7.58 2.84
CA ALA A 273 8.20 -7.90 3.57
C ALA A 273 9.32 -8.41 2.65
N THR A 274 8.97 -9.20 1.63
CA THR A 274 9.95 -9.75 0.68
C THR A 274 10.56 -8.64 -0.18
N TYR A 275 9.75 -7.67 -0.62
CA TYR A 275 10.28 -6.51 -1.34
C TYR A 275 11.29 -5.74 -0.49
N GLU A 276 10.89 -5.37 0.73
CA GLU A 276 11.76 -4.63 1.65
C GLU A 276 13.06 -5.38 1.92
N ALA A 277 12.98 -6.65 2.33
CA ALA A 277 14.15 -7.48 2.66
C ALA A 277 15.15 -7.59 1.50
N ASN A 278 14.64 -7.56 0.26
CA ASN A 278 15.42 -7.66 -0.96
C ASN A 278 15.74 -6.32 -1.62
N LEU A 279 15.51 -5.18 -0.96
CA LEU A 279 16.08 -3.90 -1.41
C LEU A 279 17.62 -3.94 -1.39
N PRO A 280 18.32 -3.14 -2.22
CA PRO A 280 19.77 -3.19 -2.38
C PRO A 280 20.53 -2.99 -1.06
N LYS A 281 21.19 -4.05 -0.57
CA LYS A 281 21.94 -4.01 0.70
C LYS A 281 23.02 -2.92 0.71
N ALA A 282 23.66 -2.66 -0.43
CA ALA A 282 24.66 -1.60 -0.57
C ALA A 282 24.10 -0.18 -0.31
N TRP A 283 22.78 -0.01 -0.41
CA TRP A 283 22.09 1.27 -0.25
C TRP A 283 21.14 1.31 0.95
N ARG A 284 21.23 0.33 1.87
CA ARG A 284 20.29 0.11 2.99
C ARG A 284 19.95 1.36 3.82
N TYR A 285 20.87 2.30 3.96
CA TYR A 285 20.71 3.53 4.75
C TYR A 285 20.82 4.79 3.90
N LYS A 286 20.53 4.66 2.61
CA LYS A 286 20.58 5.73 1.62
C LYS A 286 19.18 5.86 1.01
N PRO A 287 18.68 7.09 0.77
CA PRO A 287 17.39 7.28 0.13
C PRO A 287 17.17 6.51 -1.19
N VAL A 288 18.22 6.33 -2.00
CA VAL A 288 18.12 5.51 -3.23
C VAL A 288 17.81 4.03 -2.97
N GLY A 289 18.10 3.52 -1.77
CA GLY A 289 17.85 2.14 -1.38
C GLY A 289 16.44 1.89 -0.86
N HIS A 290 15.58 2.91 -0.77
CA HIS A 290 14.21 2.76 -0.31
C HIS A 290 13.32 2.15 -1.40
N ALA A 291 12.16 1.62 -1.02
CA ALA A 291 11.12 1.21 -1.95
C ALA A 291 10.67 2.39 -2.84
N MET A 292 10.44 2.12 -4.14
CA MET A 292 10.13 3.13 -5.16
C MET A 292 9.01 4.10 -4.76
N GLY A 293 7.91 3.57 -4.23
CA GLY A 293 6.70 4.29 -3.84
C GLY A 293 5.60 3.31 -3.48
N MET A 294 4.49 3.78 -2.90
CA MET A 294 3.43 2.88 -2.41
C MET A 294 2.79 2.05 -3.52
N SER A 295 2.73 2.53 -4.77
CA SER A 295 2.18 1.74 -5.87
C SER A 295 3.03 0.52 -6.18
N VAL A 296 4.35 0.69 -6.27
CA VAL A 296 5.25 -0.46 -6.46
C VAL A 296 5.24 -1.34 -5.23
N HIS A 297 5.19 -0.77 -4.03
CA HIS A 297 5.16 -1.55 -2.78
C HIS A 297 3.93 -2.46 -2.71
N GLU A 298 2.75 -1.90 -2.92
CA GLU A 298 1.49 -2.63 -2.99
C GLU A 298 1.46 -3.63 -4.15
N SER A 299 2.10 -3.32 -5.27
CA SER A 299 2.17 -4.28 -6.36
C SER A 299 2.90 -5.57 -5.95
N GLN A 300 3.83 -5.52 -5.00
CA GLN A 300 4.53 -6.71 -4.53
C GLN A 300 3.65 -7.55 -3.60
N SER A 301 2.88 -6.93 -2.70
CA SER A 301 1.90 -7.65 -1.88
C SER A 301 0.82 -8.30 -2.75
N LEU A 302 0.26 -7.56 -3.71
CA LEU A 302 -0.75 -8.07 -4.63
C LEU A 302 -0.19 -9.05 -5.66
N PHE A 303 1.11 -8.99 -5.99
CA PHE A 303 1.75 -10.04 -6.78
C PHE A 303 1.75 -11.37 -6.01
N TYR A 304 2.12 -11.33 -4.72
CA TYR A 304 2.12 -12.51 -3.87
C TYR A 304 0.70 -13.03 -3.61
N GLU A 305 -0.21 -12.16 -3.17
CA GLU A 305 -1.58 -12.54 -2.83
C GLU A 305 -2.38 -12.91 -4.09
N LEU A 306 -2.51 -11.99 -5.04
CA LEU A 306 -3.43 -12.17 -6.15
C LEU A 306 -2.77 -12.90 -7.32
N GLN A 307 -1.55 -12.56 -7.72
CA GLN A 307 -0.95 -13.17 -8.93
C GLN A 307 -0.45 -14.60 -8.66
N ILE A 308 0.14 -14.84 -7.48
CA ILE A 308 0.56 -16.19 -7.06
C ILE A 308 -0.54 -16.87 -6.23
N GLY A 309 -0.95 -16.29 -5.11
CA GLY A 309 -1.81 -16.93 -4.10
C GLY A 309 -3.18 -17.37 -4.62
N HIS A 310 -3.80 -16.57 -5.49
CA HIS A 310 -5.08 -16.89 -6.13
C HIS A 310 -4.92 -17.69 -7.44
N SER A 311 -3.68 -18.06 -7.83
CA SER A 311 -3.46 -18.88 -9.02
C SER A 311 -3.88 -20.33 -8.80
N GLU A 312 -4.40 -20.98 -9.84
CA GLU A 312 -4.72 -22.41 -9.81
C GLU A 312 -3.49 -23.26 -9.46
N ALA A 313 -2.31 -22.85 -9.94
CA ALA A 313 -1.04 -23.50 -9.67
C ALA A 313 -0.71 -23.51 -8.17
N PHE A 314 -0.80 -22.35 -7.51
CA PHE A 314 -0.50 -22.26 -6.08
C PHE A 314 -1.56 -22.97 -5.24
N ILE A 315 -2.85 -22.81 -5.58
CA ILE A 315 -3.93 -23.47 -4.85
C ILE A 315 -3.77 -25.01 -4.90
N GLN A 316 -3.30 -25.57 -6.02
CA GLN A 316 -2.97 -26.99 -6.10
C GLN A 316 -1.88 -27.41 -5.10
N ALA A 317 -0.87 -26.57 -4.89
CA ALA A 317 0.18 -26.81 -3.91
C ALA A 317 -0.26 -26.52 -2.45
N LEU A 318 -1.25 -25.64 -2.27
CA LEU A 318 -1.79 -25.25 -0.97
C LEU A 318 -2.64 -26.35 -0.32
N VAL A 319 -3.39 -27.12 -1.12
CA VAL A 319 -4.31 -28.17 -0.62
C VAL A 319 -3.60 -29.17 0.33
N PRO A 320 -2.45 -29.77 -0.02
CA PRO A 320 -1.73 -30.63 0.92
C PRO A 320 -1.35 -29.96 2.25
N MET A 321 -1.06 -28.65 2.25
CA MET A 321 -0.72 -27.90 3.46
C MET A 321 -1.97 -27.66 4.33
N LEU A 322 -3.11 -27.37 3.70
CA LEU A 322 -4.42 -27.30 4.36
C LEU A 322 -4.76 -28.63 5.01
N GLU A 323 -4.66 -29.74 4.27
CA GLU A 323 -4.97 -31.08 4.79
C GLU A 323 -4.06 -31.48 5.96
N LYS A 324 -2.76 -31.17 5.87
CA LYS A 324 -1.78 -31.44 6.94
C LYS A 324 -2.14 -30.72 8.24
N ASN A 325 -2.54 -29.44 8.16
CA ASN A 325 -2.70 -28.59 9.34
C ASN A 325 -4.14 -28.56 9.88
N LEU A 326 -5.13 -28.66 8.99
CA LEU A 326 -6.55 -28.47 9.29
C LEU A 326 -7.37 -29.76 9.16
N GLY A 327 -6.82 -30.79 8.51
CA GLY A 327 -7.53 -32.02 8.13
C GLY A 327 -8.24 -31.89 6.78
N SER A 328 -8.63 -33.03 6.21
CA SER A 328 -9.33 -33.06 4.91
C SER A 328 -10.84 -32.81 5.09
N GLU A 329 -11.36 -31.82 4.38
CA GLU A 329 -12.80 -31.61 4.18
C GLU A 329 -13.10 -31.04 2.79
N ALA A 330 -14.36 -31.12 2.34
CA ALA A 330 -14.77 -30.64 1.02
C ALA A 330 -14.49 -29.14 0.82
N ALA A 331 -14.53 -28.35 1.89
CA ALA A 331 -14.25 -26.92 1.87
C ALA A 331 -12.79 -26.61 1.45
N PHE A 332 -11.86 -27.52 1.74
CA PHE A 332 -10.44 -27.38 1.40
C PHE A 332 -10.04 -28.10 0.12
N SER A 333 -10.99 -28.57 -0.67
CA SER A 333 -10.71 -29.09 -2.02
C SER A 333 -10.26 -27.96 -2.96
N LYS A 334 -9.36 -28.28 -3.90
CA LYS A 334 -8.81 -27.32 -4.89
C LYS A 334 -9.91 -26.49 -5.56
N ASP A 335 -10.91 -27.16 -6.12
CA ASP A 335 -12.00 -26.51 -6.85
C ASP A 335 -12.83 -25.58 -5.96
N ASN A 336 -13.01 -25.94 -4.68
CA ASN A 336 -13.75 -25.11 -3.74
C ASN A 336 -12.94 -23.88 -3.29
N ILE A 337 -11.65 -24.06 -3.00
CA ILE A 337 -10.75 -22.95 -2.66
C ILE A 337 -10.70 -21.93 -3.81
N LEU A 338 -10.61 -22.39 -5.06
CA LEU A 338 -10.71 -21.53 -6.23
C LEU A 338 -12.01 -20.71 -6.27
N LYS A 339 -13.15 -21.33 -5.94
CA LYS A 339 -14.44 -20.63 -5.87
C LYS A 339 -14.51 -19.65 -4.70
N LEU A 340 -13.95 -19.99 -3.55
CA LEU A 340 -13.89 -19.12 -2.38
C LEU A 340 -13.05 -17.87 -2.67
N MET A 341 -11.82 -18.06 -3.15
CA MET A 341 -10.86 -16.98 -3.43
C MET A 341 -11.29 -16.08 -4.59
N ASN A 342 -11.99 -16.63 -5.58
CA ASN A 342 -12.48 -15.88 -6.74
C ASN A 342 -13.95 -15.48 -6.60
N ARG A 343 -14.51 -15.48 -5.38
CA ARG A 343 -15.86 -15.01 -5.15
C ARG A 343 -15.90 -13.49 -5.33
N VAL A 344 -16.79 -13.03 -6.20
CA VAL A 344 -17.07 -11.60 -6.42
C VAL A 344 -18.39 -11.24 -5.78
N GLN A 345 -18.37 -10.20 -4.94
CA GLN A 345 -19.56 -9.71 -4.26
C GLN A 345 -19.40 -8.22 -3.96
N PRO A 346 -20.17 -7.35 -4.65
CA PRO A 346 -20.24 -5.94 -4.30
C PRO A 346 -20.57 -5.76 -2.82
N GLY A 347 -19.72 -5.02 -2.12
CA GLY A 347 -19.82 -4.78 -0.68
C GLY A 347 -19.57 -3.31 -0.31
N LEU A 348 -19.84 -2.97 0.95
CA LEU A 348 -19.62 -1.60 1.46
C LEU A 348 -18.14 -1.33 1.75
N ILE A 349 -17.42 -2.36 2.20
CA ILE A 349 -16.12 -2.23 2.87
C ILE A 349 -14.98 -2.50 1.89
N ARG A 350 -14.13 -1.50 1.65
CA ARG A 350 -12.99 -1.57 0.74
C ARG A 350 -12.01 -2.67 1.12
N VAL A 351 -11.64 -2.76 2.40
CA VAL A 351 -10.60 -3.70 2.88
C VAL A 351 -11.00 -5.18 2.76
N THR A 352 -12.26 -5.48 2.44
CA THR A 352 -12.75 -6.84 2.17
C THR A 352 -13.37 -6.95 0.78
N ALA A 353 -13.14 -5.96 -0.09
CA ALA A 353 -13.67 -5.99 -1.46
C ALA A 353 -12.85 -6.94 -2.31
N ASP A 354 -13.52 -7.66 -3.20
CA ASP A 354 -12.87 -8.58 -4.15
C ASP A 354 -12.09 -7.83 -5.24
N GLU A 355 -11.23 -8.55 -5.96
CA GLU A 355 -10.33 -7.99 -6.99
C GLU A 355 -11.07 -7.18 -8.08
N VAL A 356 -12.33 -7.52 -8.38
CA VAL A 356 -13.13 -6.87 -9.43
C VAL A 356 -13.75 -5.56 -8.93
N THR A 357 -14.24 -5.55 -7.69
CA THR A 357 -14.96 -4.41 -7.11
C THR A 357 -14.04 -3.42 -6.40
N TYR A 358 -12.89 -3.88 -5.88
CA TYR A 358 -11.92 -3.09 -5.12
C TYR A 358 -11.50 -1.77 -5.81
N PRO A 359 -11.18 -1.73 -7.13
CA PRO A 359 -10.79 -0.50 -7.79
C PRO A 359 -11.84 0.63 -7.69
N MET A 360 -13.14 0.29 -7.70
CA MET A 360 -14.21 1.29 -7.60
C MET A 360 -14.21 2.02 -6.25
N HIS A 361 -13.87 1.31 -5.17
CA HIS A 361 -13.73 1.91 -3.85
C HIS A 361 -12.57 2.91 -3.79
N VAL A 362 -11.46 2.61 -4.48
CA VAL A 362 -10.30 3.50 -4.54
C VAL A 362 -10.60 4.74 -5.38
N ILE A 363 -11.22 4.55 -6.55
CA ILE A 363 -11.48 5.64 -7.49
C ILE A 363 -12.40 6.70 -6.87
N LEU A 364 -13.45 6.30 -6.14
CA LEU A 364 -14.34 7.27 -5.48
C LEU A 364 -13.58 8.14 -4.45
N ARG A 365 -12.61 7.56 -3.74
CA ARG A 365 -11.81 8.26 -2.72
C ARG A 365 -10.84 9.23 -3.39
N TYR A 366 -10.16 8.79 -4.44
CA TYR A 366 -9.30 9.65 -5.25
C TYR A 366 -10.05 10.88 -5.79
N GLU A 367 -11.25 10.67 -6.36
CA GLU A 367 -12.05 11.75 -6.92
C GLU A 367 -12.50 12.74 -5.83
N LEU A 368 -12.93 12.25 -4.66
CA LEU A 368 -13.27 13.08 -3.50
C LEU A 368 -12.07 13.86 -2.96
N GLU A 369 -10.94 13.20 -2.75
CA GLU A 369 -9.70 13.84 -2.26
C GLU A 369 -9.28 14.98 -3.19
N ARG A 370 -9.15 14.68 -4.49
CA ARG A 370 -8.79 15.66 -5.52
C ARG A 370 -9.75 16.84 -5.51
N ASP A 371 -11.05 16.58 -5.55
CA ASP A 371 -12.04 17.65 -5.67
C ASP A 371 -12.10 18.52 -4.41
N ILE A 372 -11.93 17.95 -3.21
CA ILE A 372 -11.89 18.72 -1.96
C ILE A 372 -10.61 19.55 -1.87
N ILE A 373 -9.43 18.97 -2.16
CA ILE A 373 -8.16 19.70 -2.10
C ILE A 373 -8.18 20.88 -3.08
N LEU A 374 -8.69 20.67 -4.30
CA LEU A 374 -8.79 21.71 -5.34
C LEU A 374 -10.00 22.65 -5.17
N GLY A 375 -10.77 22.55 -4.07
CA GLY A 375 -11.89 23.44 -3.78
C GLY A 375 -13.12 23.27 -4.69
N LYS A 376 -13.22 22.15 -5.42
CA LYS A 376 -14.36 21.76 -6.26
C LYS A 376 -15.46 21.04 -5.47
N ALA A 377 -15.16 20.63 -4.25
CA ALA A 377 -16.05 20.01 -3.28
C ALA A 377 -15.73 20.48 -1.86
N LYS A 378 -16.66 20.27 -0.94
CA LYS A 378 -16.49 20.49 0.50
C LYS A 378 -16.51 19.16 1.25
N VAL A 379 -15.99 19.15 2.47
CA VAL A 379 -16.07 17.97 3.35
C VAL A 379 -17.52 17.61 3.65
N SER A 380 -18.41 18.60 3.76
CA SER A 380 -19.86 18.39 3.91
C SER A 380 -20.51 17.62 2.74
N ASP A 381 -19.89 17.62 1.56
CA ASP A 381 -20.43 16.96 0.36
C ASP A 381 -20.07 15.47 0.32
N ILE A 382 -19.15 15.01 1.19
CA ILE A 382 -18.62 13.65 1.18
C ILE A 382 -19.74 12.60 1.24
N PRO A 383 -20.72 12.65 2.18
CA PRO A 383 -21.67 11.56 2.29
C PRO A 383 -22.59 11.39 1.08
N GLU A 384 -23.03 12.49 0.48
CA GLU A 384 -23.88 12.46 -0.72
C GLU A 384 -23.11 11.94 -1.93
N ARG A 385 -21.92 12.50 -2.20
CA ARG A 385 -21.07 12.08 -3.31
C ARG A 385 -20.58 10.65 -3.17
N TRP A 386 -20.31 10.20 -1.94
CA TRP A 386 -19.98 8.81 -1.64
C TRP A 386 -21.12 7.88 -2.03
N ASN A 387 -22.34 8.20 -1.61
CA ASN A 387 -23.52 7.41 -1.93
C ASN A 387 -23.76 7.36 -3.44
N GLU A 388 -23.67 8.50 -4.13
CA GLU A 388 -23.81 8.58 -5.58
C GLU A 388 -22.78 7.68 -6.29
N ALA A 389 -21.50 7.75 -5.89
CA ALA A 389 -20.45 6.92 -6.47
C ALA A 389 -20.68 5.43 -6.20
N MET A 390 -21.00 5.04 -4.96
CA MET A 390 -21.26 3.63 -4.60
C MET A 390 -22.47 3.05 -5.33
N GLN A 391 -23.52 3.85 -5.55
CA GLN A 391 -24.67 3.45 -6.35
C GLN A 391 -24.31 3.27 -7.82
N ASN A 392 -23.60 4.24 -8.40
CA ASN A 392 -23.23 4.21 -9.82
C ASN A 392 -22.24 3.08 -10.15
N TYR A 393 -21.29 2.82 -9.25
CA TYR A 393 -20.22 1.85 -9.50
C TYR A 393 -20.60 0.42 -9.09
N LEU A 394 -21.29 0.27 -7.96
CA LEU A 394 -21.50 -1.03 -7.30
C LEU A 394 -22.98 -1.34 -7.02
N GLY A 395 -23.90 -0.39 -7.25
CA GLY A 395 -25.33 -0.56 -6.96
C GLY A 395 -25.64 -0.60 -5.45
N ILE A 396 -24.82 0.06 -4.62
CA ILE A 396 -24.91 -0.02 -3.16
C ILE A 396 -25.34 1.33 -2.58
N ASN A 397 -26.37 1.30 -1.72
CA ASN A 397 -26.81 2.47 -0.96
C ASN A 397 -25.99 2.62 0.33
N THR A 398 -25.45 3.81 0.57
CA THR A 398 -24.76 4.17 1.82
C THR A 398 -25.46 5.28 2.59
N GLU A 399 -26.65 5.71 2.17
CA GLU A 399 -27.41 6.77 2.83
C GLU A 399 -27.69 6.41 4.30
N GLY A 400 -27.24 7.27 5.22
CA GLY A 400 -27.39 7.08 6.66
C GLY A 400 -26.44 6.05 7.30
N ASP A 401 -25.65 5.30 6.52
CA ASP A 401 -24.61 4.40 7.03
C ASP A 401 -23.21 5.01 6.82
N PHE A 402 -22.88 6.01 7.64
CA PHE A 402 -21.59 6.69 7.59
C PHE A 402 -20.45 5.81 8.12
N LYS A 403 -20.72 4.97 9.12
CA LYS A 403 -19.78 4.02 9.72
C LYS A 403 -19.14 3.08 8.69
N ASN A 404 -19.97 2.52 7.81
CA ASN A 404 -19.53 1.63 6.73
C ASN A 404 -19.43 2.35 5.38
N GLY A 405 -19.90 3.58 5.27
CA GLY A 405 -19.69 4.48 4.14
C GLY A 405 -18.46 5.38 4.35
N PRO A 406 -18.60 6.72 4.32
CA PRO A 406 -17.49 7.67 4.40
C PRO A 406 -16.49 7.54 5.54
N MET A 407 -16.91 7.00 6.69
CA MET A 407 -16.05 6.89 7.88
C MET A 407 -15.35 5.53 7.95
N GLN A 408 -15.47 4.66 6.96
CA GLN A 408 -14.98 3.29 7.07
C GLN A 408 -13.44 3.18 7.17
N ASP A 409 -12.71 4.13 6.60
CA ASP A 409 -11.25 4.13 6.52
C ASP A 409 -10.62 5.21 7.43
N VAL A 410 -9.45 4.91 7.98
CA VAL A 410 -8.69 5.79 8.88
C VAL A 410 -7.81 6.81 8.15
N HIS A 411 -7.63 6.65 6.83
CA HIS A 411 -6.69 7.43 6.03
C HIS A 411 -6.91 8.94 6.14
N TRP A 412 -8.13 9.43 5.91
CA TRP A 412 -8.40 10.87 6.05
C TRP A 412 -8.26 11.38 7.48
N PRO A 413 -8.81 10.73 8.53
CA PRO A 413 -8.53 11.13 9.92
C PRO A 413 -7.04 11.21 10.26
N SER A 414 -6.22 10.34 9.68
CA SER A 414 -4.76 10.31 9.87
C SER A 414 -3.97 11.19 8.89
N GLY A 415 -4.64 11.96 8.02
CA GLY A 415 -4.00 12.89 7.09
C GLY A 415 -3.39 12.25 5.84
N ALA A 416 -3.64 10.96 5.59
CA ALA A 416 -3.14 10.22 4.43
C ALA A 416 -3.96 10.54 3.16
N ILE A 417 -4.01 11.81 2.77
CA ILE A 417 -4.72 12.30 1.58
C ILE A 417 -3.78 12.24 0.37
N GLY A 418 -4.22 11.61 -0.73
CA GLY A 418 -3.37 11.27 -1.87
C GLY A 418 -2.76 9.86 -1.77
N TYR A 419 -3.08 9.10 -0.73
CA TYR A 419 -2.59 7.74 -0.53
C TYR A 419 -3.38 6.72 -1.36
N PHE A 420 -4.72 6.80 -1.35
CA PHE A 420 -5.58 5.75 -1.91
C PHE A 420 -5.28 5.31 -3.34
N PRO A 421 -4.93 6.20 -4.29
CA PRO A 421 -4.64 5.79 -5.66
C PRO A 421 -3.59 4.70 -5.74
N SER A 422 -2.65 4.69 -4.80
CA SER A 422 -1.55 3.73 -4.78
C SER A 422 -2.02 2.28 -4.77
N TYR A 423 -3.17 1.99 -4.15
CA TYR A 423 -3.71 0.63 -4.09
C TYR A 423 -4.11 0.07 -5.47
N THR A 424 -4.91 0.82 -6.24
CA THR A 424 -5.33 0.36 -7.58
C THR A 424 -4.18 0.39 -8.57
N LEU A 425 -3.31 1.40 -8.48
CA LEU A 425 -2.07 1.42 -9.29
C LEU A 425 -1.18 0.22 -8.97
N GLY A 426 -1.12 -0.21 -7.70
CA GLY A 426 -0.43 -1.41 -7.27
C GLY A 426 -1.03 -2.68 -7.88
N ALA A 427 -2.36 -2.82 -7.86
CA ALA A 427 -3.06 -3.95 -8.48
C ALA A 427 -2.78 -4.03 -10.00
N MET A 428 -2.82 -2.88 -10.68
CA MET A 428 -2.49 -2.82 -12.10
C MET A 428 -1.02 -3.18 -12.38
N THR A 429 -0.12 -2.66 -11.56
CA THR A 429 1.31 -2.97 -11.66
C THR A 429 1.58 -4.45 -11.43
N ALA A 430 0.93 -5.07 -10.45
CA ALA A 430 1.07 -6.49 -10.17
C ALA A 430 0.65 -7.34 -11.38
N ALA A 431 -0.50 -7.04 -11.99
CA ALA A 431 -0.96 -7.73 -13.20
C ALA A 431 -0.02 -7.52 -14.40
N GLN A 432 0.50 -6.30 -14.59
CA GLN A 432 1.46 -6.00 -15.66
C GLN A 432 2.80 -6.71 -15.46
N LEU A 433 3.31 -6.74 -14.23
CA LEU A 433 4.51 -7.51 -13.87
C LEU A 433 4.28 -9.02 -14.07
N ALA A 434 3.12 -9.55 -13.68
CA ALA A 434 2.81 -10.97 -13.85
C ALA A 434 2.72 -11.36 -15.33
N SER A 435 2.08 -10.52 -16.16
CA SER A 435 2.05 -10.66 -17.61
C SER A 435 3.45 -10.69 -18.24
N ALA A 436 4.36 -9.82 -17.78
CA ALA A 436 5.76 -9.82 -18.23
C ALA A 436 6.53 -11.06 -17.73
N MET A 437 6.38 -11.42 -16.46
CA MET A 437 7.01 -12.60 -15.85
C MET A 437 6.63 -13.88 -16.59
N HIS A 438 5.35 -14.08 -16.91
CA HIS A 438 4.91 -15.27 -17.65
C HIS A 438 5.46 -15.36 -19.08
N LYS A 439 5.83 -14.23 -19.70
CA LYS A 439 6.51 -14.23 -21.00
C LYS A 439 7.98 -14.62 -20.86
N ASP A 440 8.65 -14.12 -19.81
CA ASP A 440 10.06 -14.38 -19.55
C ASP A 440 10.31 -15.78 -18.95
N ILE A 441 9.33 -16.32 -18.21
CA ILE A 441 9.37 -17.63 -17.54
C ILE A 441 8.12 -18.45 -17.93
N PRO A 442 8.11 -19.09 -19.11
CA PRO A 442 6.93 -19.81 -19.63
C PRO A 442 6.45 -20.97 -18.75
N ASN A 443 7.31 -21.52 -17.90
CA ASN A 443 7.03 -22.63 -16.97
C ASN A 443 6.74 -22.18 -15.53
N ALA A 444 6.58 -20.87 -15.27
CA ALA A 444 6.38 -20.34 -13.91
C ALA A 444 5.20 -21.01 -13.17
N ALA A 445 4.08 -21.27 -13.85
CA ALA A 445 2.93 -21.95 -13.24
C ALA A 445 3.27 -23.38 -12.75
N GLN A 446 4.13 -24.10 -13.47
CA GLN A 446 4.57 -25.43 -13.05
C GLN A 446 5.49 -25.33 -11.82
N GLN A 447 6.38 -24.34 -11.78
CA GLN A 447 7.28 -24.11 -10.64
C GLN A 447 6.50 -23.72 -9.37
N ILE A 448 5.53 -22.81 -9.51
CA ILE A 448 4.62 -22.40 -8.43
C ILE A 448 3.86 -23.61 -7.87
N ALA A 449 3.34 -24.49 -8.74
CA ALA A 449 2.64 -25.71 -8.31
C ALA A 449 3.55 -26.72 -7.58
N GLN A 450 4.87 -26.54 -7.66
CA GLN A 450 5.88 -27.33 -6.96
C GLN A 450 6.47 -26.60 -5.75
N LEU A 451 5.96 -25.41 -5.41
CA LEU A 451 6.50 -24.50 -4.39
C LEU A 451 7.97 -24.12 -4.64
N ASP A 452 8.39 -24.09 -5.92
CA ASP A 452 9.68 -23.54 -6.33
C ASP A 452 9.45 -22.12 -6.85
N PHE A 453 9.88 -21.14 -6.06
CA PHE A 453 9.76 -19.72 -6.41
C PHE A 453 11.09 -19.10 -6.85
N SER A 454 12.15 -19.90 -6.99
CA SER A 454 13.51 -19.39 -7.18
C SER A 454 13.65 -18.51 -8.42
N GLU A 455 13.16 -18.95 -9.58
CA GLU A 455 13.22 -18.17 -10.82
C GLU A 455 12.28 -16.96 -10.81
N VAL A 456 11.06 -17.11 -10.27
CA VAL A 456 10.09 -16.02 -10.16
C VAL A 456 10.64 -14.89 -9.26
N PHE A 457 11.20 -15.24 -8.11
CA PHE A 457 11.76 -14.27 -7.18
C PHE A 457 13.09 -13.70 -7.68
N ALA A 458 13.90 -14.47 -8.40
CA ALA A 458 15.08 -13.93 -9.09
C ALA A 458 14.67 -12.89 -10.15
N TRP A 459 13.58 -13.14 -10.89
CA TRP A 459 13.04 -12.19 -11.86
C TRP A 459 12.57 -10.91 -11.17
N LEU A 460 11.71 -11.00 -10.15
CA LEU A 460 11.24 -9.83 -9.39
C LEU A 460 12.40 -9.07 -8.74
N SER A 461 13.37 -9.78 -8.17
CA SER A 461 14.58 -9.19 -7.60
C SER A 461 15.33 -8.35 -8.62
N SER A 462 15.60 -8.90 -9.80
CA SER A 462 16.35 -8.22 -10.85
C SER A 462 15.58 -7.04 -11.47
N LYS A 463 14.28 -7.22 -11.74
CA LYS A 463 13.45 -6.26 -12.46
C LYS A 463 12.89 -5.16 -11.57
N VAL A 464 12.69 -5.45 -10.28
CA VAL A 464 11.98 -4.56 -9.35
C VAL A 464 12.79 -4.33 -8.08
N TRP A 465 13.04 -5.36 -7.27
CA TRP A 465 13.49 -5.15 -5.89
C TRP A 465 14.87 -4.49 -5.80
N GLN A 466 15.82 -4.94 -6.61
CA GLN A 466 17.19 -4.40 -6.63
C GLN A 466 17.29 -3.00 -7.26
N GLN A 467 16.18 -2.44 -7.76
CA GLN A 467 16.19 -1.08 -8.31
C GLN A 467 16.00 -0.02 -7.23
N GLY A 468 15.34 -0.33 -6.10
CA GLY A 468 15.01 0.66 -5.08
C GLY A 468 14.38 1.90 -5.70
N ARG A 469 15.02 3.07 -5.50
CA ARG A 469 14.70 4.35 -6.15
C ARG A 469 15.74 4.81 -7.16
N LEU A 470 16.50 3.88 -7.75
CA LEU A 470 17.44 4.21 -8.81
C LEU A 470 16.71 4.82 -10.02
N LEU A 471 15.62 4.19 -10.42
CA LEU A 471 14.77 4.54 -11.56
C LEU A 471 13.56 5.35 -11.10
N SER A 472 12.94 6.09 -12.00
CA SER A 472 11.56 6.54 -11.82
C SER A 472 10.57 5.38 -12.01
N TYR A 473 9.32 5.57 -11.62
CA TYR A 473 8.27 4.56 -11.75
C TYR A 473 8.04 4.12 -13.20
N ASP A 474 7.97 5.08 -14.13
CA ASP A 474 7.80 4.79 -15.56
C ASP A 474 9.02 4.07 -16.14
N GLU A 475 10.24 4.47 -15.76
CA GLU A 475 11.47 3.79 -16.19
C GLU A 475 11.54 2.36 -15.64
N LEU A 476 11.14 2.16 -14.39
CA LEU A 476 11.08 0.84 -13.75
C LEU A 476 10.14 -0.10 -14.52
N LEU A 477 8.90 0.33 -14.77
CA LEU A 477 7.93 -0.48 -15.51
C LEU A 477 8.33 -0.69 -16.96
N THR A 478 8.88 0.33 -17.62
CA THR A 478 9.35 0.21 -19.00
C THR A 478 10.49 -0.80 -19.10
N GLN A 479 11.45 -0.79 -18.16
CA GLN A 479 12.54 -1.77 -18.15
C GLN A 479 12.07 -3.18 -17.75
N ALA A 480 11.13 -3.28 -16.82
CA ALA A 480 10.60 -4.56 -16.36
C ALA A 480 9.68 -5.23 -17.38
N THR A 481 8.85 -4.44 -18.07
CA THR A 481 7.69 -4.95 -18.82
C THR A 481 7.61 -4.48 -20.28
N GLY A 482 8.44 -3.51 -20.67
CA GLY A 482 8.53 -2.98 -22.03
C GLY A 482 7.68 -1.73 -22.30
N GLU A 483 6.83 -1.30 -21.36
CA GLU A 483 5.97 -0.13 -21.46
C GLU A 483 5.72 0.51 -20.08
N THR A 484 5.22 1.74 -20.05
CA THR A 484 4.72 2.38 -18.81
C THR A 484 3.47 1.66 -18.29
N LEU A 485 2.92 2.09 -17.16
CA LEU A 485 1.70 1.50 -16.60
C LEU A 485 0.55 1.47 -17.63
N ASN A 486 -0.09 0.30 -17.78
CA ASN A 486 -1.16 0.06 -18.74
C ASN A 486 -2.28 -0.79 -18.12
N SER A 487 -3.47 -0.22 -17.97
CA SER A 487 -4.67 -0.86 -17.38
C SER A 487 -5.11 -2.13 -18.09
N ARG A 488 -4.73 -2.29 -19.37
CA ARG A 488 -5.10 -3.45 -20.17
C ARG A 488 -4.64 -4.76 -19.54
N HIS A 489 -3.45 -4.82 -18.94
CA HIS A 489 -2.96 -6.05 -18.28
C HIS A 489 -3.86 -6.46 -17.11
N PHE A 490 -4.30 -5.49 -16.30
CA PHE A 490 -5.24 -5.73 -15.22
C PHE A 490 -6.61 -6.20 -15.75
N LEU A 491 -7.16 -5.51 -16.75
CA LEU A 491 -8.46 -5.88 -17.32
C LEU A 491 -8.43 -7.25 -18.03
N GLU A 492 -7.33 -7.59 -18.72
CA GLU A 492 -7.11 -8.92 -19.31
C GLU A 492 -7.01 -10.00 -18.23
N HIS A 493 -6.31 -9.72 -17.13
CA HIS A 493 -6.21 -10.60 -15.96
C HIS A 493 -7.59 -10.88 -15.33
N ILE A 494 -8.38 -9.83 -15.05
CA ILE A 494 -9.74 -10.01 -14.50
C ILE A 494 -10.59 -10.86 -15.46
N ARG A 495 -10.55 -10.58 -16.76
CA ARG A 495 -11.29 -11.39 -17.74
C ARG A 495 -10.83 -12.84 -17.71
N SER A 496 -9.52 -13.11 -17.71
CA SER A 496 -8.98 -14.48 -17.71
C SER A 496 -9.30 -15.26 -16.44
N ARG A 497 -9.37 -14.59 -15.28
CA ARG A 497 -9.62 -15.25 -13.99
C ARG A 497 -11.11 -15.51 -13.77
N TYR A 498 -11.95 -14.53 -14.10
CA TYR A 498 -13.35 -14.54 -13.67
C TYR A 498 -14.33 -14.92 -14.79
N LEU A 499 -13.99 -14.80 -16.08
CA LEU A 499 -14.82 -15.16 -17.24
C LEU A 499 -14.26 -16.35 -18.02
#